data_AF-A0A848FDD8-F1
#
_entry.id   AF-A0A848FDD8-F1
#
_cell.length_a   1.000
_cell.length_b   1.000
_cell.length_c   1.000
_cell.angle_alpha   90.00
_cell.angle_beta   90.00
_cell.angle_gamma   90.00
#
_symmetry.space_group_name_H-M   'P 1'
#
loop_
_entity.id
_entity.type
_entity.pdbx_description
1 polymer ?
#
loop_
_entity_poly.entity_id
_entity_poly.type
_entity_poly.pdbx_seq_one_letter_code
_entity_poly.pdbx_strand_id
1 'polypeptide(L)'
;MAGPPDELRLPEGSQATDWEMELAIVIGSTCRQVPQAQAQAQVAGYCLANDLSERSWQTQRNGQWTKGKSFDGLRIVSPPEMATSHRMRP
;
A
#
# COMPACT_ATOMS: atom_id res chain seq x y z
N MET A 1 -1.41 -7.47 -6.49
CA MET A 1 -0.72 -7.34 -5.18
C MET A 1 0.20 -8.53 -5.01
N ALA A 2 1.23 -8.41 -4.19
CA ALA A 2 2.14 -9.48 -3.80
C ALA A 2 2.41 -9.42 -2.28
N GLY A 3 2.93 -10.49 -1.70
CA GLY A 3 3.35 -10.54 -0.29
C GLY A 3 4.65 -11.34 -0.13
N PRO A 4 5.41 -11.17 0.96
CA PRO A 4 6.60 -11.98 1.20
C PRO A 4 6.27 -13.49 1.24
N PRO A 5 7.06 -14.38 0.60
CA PRO A 5 8.32 -14.15 -0.11
C PRO A 5 8.19 -14.02 -1.64
N ASP A 6 7.05 -13.54 -2.16
CA ASP A 6 6.82 -13.40 -3.60
C ASP A 6 7.93 -12.59 -4.27
N GLU A 7 8.40 -13.09 -5.42
CA GLU A 7 9.40 -12.42 -6.24
C GLU A 7 8.77 -11.22 -6.97
N LEU A 8 9.40 -10.04 -6.87
CA LEU A 8 8.96 -8.87 -7.61
C LEU A 8 9.37 -8.98 -9.09
N ARG A 9 8.38 -9.02 -9.98
CA ARG A 9 8.59 -8.89 -11.42
C ARG A 9 8.22 -7.50 -11.89
N LEU A 10 9.20 -6.80 -12.46
CA LEU A 10 8.97 -5.47 -13.02
C LEU A 10 8.18 -5.56 -14.34
N PRO A 11 7.34 -4.56 -14.64
CA PRO A 11 6.64 -4.48 -15.92
C PRO A 11 7.60 -4.46 -17.09
N GLU A 12 7.20 -5.04 -18.22
CA GLU A 12 7.96 -4.94 -19.46
C GLU A 12 8.14 -3.47 -19.86
N GLY A 13 9.38 -3.10 -20.18
CA GLY A 13 9.72 -1.72 -20.51
C GLY A 13 9.67 -0.76 -19.31
N SER A 14 9.77 -1.28 -18.07
CA SER A 14 10.11 -0.45 -16.91
C SER A 14 11.48 0.22 -17.12
N GLN A 15 11.55 1.52 -16.82
CA GLN A 15 12.75 2.34 -16.94
C GLN A 15 13.11 3.06 -15.64
N ALA A 16 12.12 3.29 -14.78
CA ALA A 16 12.26 4.07 -13.57
C ALA A 16 11.29 3.56 -12.48
N THR A 17 11.34 2.26 -12.16
CA THR A 17 10.67 1.74 -10.95
C THR A 17 11.37 2.23 -9.70
N ASP A 18 10.59 2.73 -8.75
CA ASP A 18 11.06 3.26 -7.48
C ASP A 18 10.21 2.72 -6.32
N TRP A 19 10.80 2.65 -5.12
CA TRP A 19 10.17 2.11 -3.92
C TRP A 19 9.60 3.22 -3.03
N GLU A 20 8.51 2.89 -2.34
CA GLU A 20 7.81 3.79 -1.42
C GLU A 20 7.42 2.97 -0.20
N MET A 21 8.21 3.03 0.88
CA MET A 21 7.88 2.34 2.13
C MET A 21 6.77 3.10 2.85
N GLU A 22 5.66 2.42 3.08
CA GLU A 22 4.43 3.01 3.61
C GLU A 22 3.89 2.23 4.82
N LEU A 23 3.28 2.95 5.76
CA LEU A 23 2.44 2.34 6.79
C LEU A 23 1.03 2.12 6.24
N ALA A 24 0.63 0.87 6.06
CA ALA A 24 -0.72 0.53 5.66
C ALA A 24 -1.65 0.35 6.87
N ILE A 25 -2.87 0.87 6.76
CA ILE A 25 -3.93 0.75 7.77
C ILE A 25 -4.95 -0.28 7.27
N VAL A 26 -5.21 -1.33 8.04
CA VAL A 26 -6.23 -2.33 7.74
C VAL A 26 -7.53 -1.92 8.42
N ILE A 27 -8.56 -1.64 7.62
CA ILE A 27 -9.90 -1.28 8.12
C ILE A 27 -10.67 -2.55 8.52
N GLY A 28 -11.17 -2.59 9.74
CA GLY A 28 -11.87 -3.75 10.33
C GLY A 28 -13.38 -3.74 10.18
N SER A 29 -13.96 -2.57 9.90
CA SER A 29 -15.41 -2.37 9.81
C SER A 29 -15.76 -1.46 8.64
N THR A 30 -16.85 -1.77 7.93
CA THR A 30 -17.40 -0.87 6.91
C THR A 30 -17.82 0.44 7.57
N CYS A 31 -17.23 1.55 7.14
CA CYS A 31 -17.46 2.84 7.75
C CYS A 31 -17.44 3.96 6.70
N ARG A 32 -18.16 5.05 6.96
CA ARG A 32 -18.23 6.26 6.12
C ARG A 32 -18.44 7.47 7.01
N GLN A 33 -17.78 8.59 6.70
CA GLN A 33 -17.90 9.86 7.46
C GLN A 33 -17.64 9.68 8.98
N VAL A 34 -16.62 8.89 9.31
CA VAL A 34 -16.25 8.59 10.70
C VAL A 34 -15.69 9.86 11.36
N PRO A 35 -16.24 10.32 12.50
CA PRO A 35 -15.63 11.41 13.27
C PRO A 35 -14.20 11.03 13.66
N GLN A 36 -13.27 11.99 13.63
CA GLN A 36 -11.85 11.74 13.94
C GLN A 36 -11.65 11.00 15.27
N ALA A 37 -12.43 11.35 16.30
CA ALA A 37 -12.39 10.72 17.62
C ALA A 37 -12.77 9.21 17.62
N GLN A 38 -13.46 8.74 16.58
CA GLN A 38 -13.89 7.34 16.43
C GLN A 38 -13.07 6.57 15.38
N ALA A 39 -12.13 7.23 14.67
CA ALA A 39 -11.40 6.63 13.55
C ALA A 39 -10.57 5.41 13.97
N GLN A 40 -9.87 5.48 15.10
CA GLN A 40 -9.03 4.39 15.59
C GLN A 40 -9.84 3.11 15.92
N ALA A 41 -11.10 3.25 16.32
CA ALA A 41 -11.98 2.11 16.59
C ALA A 41 -12.35 1.32 15.32
N GLN A 42 -12.15 1.89 14.13
CA GLN A 42 -12.40 1.22 12.84
C GLN A 42 -11.17 0.48 12.32
N VAL A 43 -9.99 0.64 12.95
CA VAL A 43 -8.72 0.05 12.49
C VAL A 43 -8.55 -1.34 13.11
N ALA A 44 -8.49 -2.38 12.26
CA ALA A 44 -8.17 -3.74 12.67
C ALA A 44 -6.68 -3.93 12.98
N GLY A 45 -5.81 -3.21 12.28
CA GLY A 45 -4.37 -3.26 12.50
C GLY A 45 -3.60 -2.45 11.47
N TYR A 46 -2.29 -2.63 11.49
CA TYR A 46 -1.35 -1.96 10.61
C TYR A 46 -0.41 -2.98 9.97
N CYS A 47 0.12 -2.69 8.79
CA CYS A 47 1.17 -3.51 8.18
C CYS A 47 2.13 -2.66 7.36
N LEU A 48 3.27 -3.24 7.00
CA LEU A 48 4.21 -2.62 6.06
C LEU A 48 3.70 -2.83 4.63
N ALA A 49 3.74 -1.77 3.83
CA ALA A 49 3.48 -1.81 2.40
C ALA A 49 4.64 -1.16 1.62
N ASN A 50 4.85 -1.64 0.40
CA ASN A 50 5.67 -0.97 -0.60
C ASN A 50 4.74 -0.57 -1.76
N ASP A 51 4.55 0.73 -1.98
CA ASP A 51 3.74 1.29 -3.07
C ASP A 51 4.61 1.63 -4.28
N LEU A 52 5.13 0.59 -4.95
CA LEU A 52 6.09 0.77 -6.04
C LEU A 52 5.51 1.62 -7.17
N SER A 53 6.35 2.53 -7.67
CA SER A 53 5.99 3.46 -8.73
C SER A 53 6.90 3.28 -9.92
N GLU A 54 6.34 2.90 -11.07
CA GLU A 54 7.01 3.11 -12.34
C GLU A 54 6.83 4.59 -12.77
N ARG A 55 7.87 5.40 -12.57
CA ARG A 55 7.83 6.85 -12.74
C ARG A 55 7.72 7.30 -14.19
N SER A 56 8.30 6.55 -15.13
CA SER A 56 8.23 6.88 -16.55
C SER A 56 6.80 6.71 -17.07
N TRP A 57 6.11 5.65 -16.68
CA TRP A 57 4.71 5.39 -16.98
C TRP A 57 3.77 6.35 -16.23
N GLN A 58 4.09 6.70 -14.98
CA GLN A 58 3.34 7.68 -14.19
C GLN A 58 3.35 9.07 -14.82
N THR A 59 4.50 9.54 -15.29
CA THR A 59 4.70 10.95 -15.68
C THR A 59 4.70 11.18 -17.19
N GLN A 60 5.20 10.23 -17.98
CA GLN A 60 5.45 10.44 -19.42
C GLN A 60 4.34 9.90 -20.32
N ARG A 61 3.27 9.32 -19.75
CA ARG A 61 2.14 8.75 -20.49
C ARG A 61 0.82 9.43 -20.12
N ASN A 62 0.73 10.75 -20.29
CA ASN A 62 -0.44 11.57 -19.96
C ASN A 62 -0.73 11.72 -18.45
N GLY A 63 0.30 11.61 -17.59
CA GLY A 63 0.28 12.06 -16.18
C GLY A 63 -0.65 11.32 -15.20
N GLN A 64 -1.31 10.24 -15.60
CA GLN A 64 -2.21 9.48 -14.72
C GLN A 64 -1.43 8.46 -13.87
N TRP A 65 -1.56 8.53 -12.54
CA TRP A 65 -0.76 7.73 -11.62
C TRP A 65 -1.03 6.22 -11.68
N THR A 66 -2.27 5.83 -11.98
CA THR A 66 -2.64 4.41 -12.14
C THR A 66 -1.72 3.67 -13.09
N LYS A 67 -1.22 4.33 -14.13
CA LYS A 67 -0.33 3.72 -15.14
C LYS A 67 1.01 3.28 -14.58
N GLY A 68 1.52 3.96 -13.55
CA GLY A 68 2.79 3.61 -12.91
C GLY A 68 2.65 2.80 -11.62
N LYS A 69 1.46 2.78 -11.00
CA LYS A 69 1.23 2.20 -9.67
C LYS A 69 0.39 0.93 -9.65
N SER A 70 -0.15 0.49 -10.79
CA SER A 70 -1.17 -0.58 -10.81
C SER A 70 -0.79 -1.82 -11.63
N PHE A 71 0.49 -1.97 -11.98
CA PHE A 71 0.96 -3.24 -12.55
C PHE A 71 0.93 -4.36 -11.52
N ASP A 72 0.88 -5.60 -12.02
CA ASP A 72 0.95 -6.79 -11.20
C ASP A 72 2.22 -6.78 -10.33
N GLY A 73 2.07 -7.18 -9.07
CA GLY A 73 3.16 -7.22 -8.10
C GLY A 73 3.65 -5.88 -7.53
N LEU A 74 3.31 -4.71 -8.11
CA LEU A 74 3.83 -3.43 -7.63
C LEU A 74 3.31 -2.98 -6.26
N ARG A 75 2.19 -3.55 -5.82
CA ARG A 75 1.73 -3.36 -4.45
C ARG A 75 2.10 -4.56 -3.59
N ILE A 76 3.18 -4.42 -2.84
CA ILE A 76 3.68 -5.44 -1.91
C ILE A 76 3.16 -5.11 -0.53
N VAL A 77 2.50 -6.05 0.13
CA VAL A 77 1.98 -5.87 1.48
C VAL A 77 2.45 -7.04 2.32
N SER A 78 3.09 -6.74 3.45
CA SER A 78 3.39 -7.75 4.45
C SER A 78 2.08 -8.39 4.96
N PRO A 79 2.09 -9.66 5.43
CA PRO A 79 0.98 -10.15 6.22
C PRO A 79 0.73 -9.15 7.35
N PRO A 80 -0.53 -8.85 7.68
CA PRO A 80 -0.78 -8.03 8.85
C PRO A 80 -0.18 -8.76 10.06
N GLU A 81 0.94 -8.27 10.59
CA GLU A 81 1.09 -8.33 12.03
C GLU A 81 -0.15 -7.59 12.52
N MET A 82 -1.08 -8.30 13.16
CA MET A 82 -2.09 -7.63 13.95
C MET A 82 -1.37 -6.98 15.13
N ALA A 83 -0.61 -5.91 14.88
CA ALA A 83 -0.48 -4.80 15.79
C ALA A 83 -1.88 -4.16 15.84
N THR A 84 -2.82 -4.92 16.38
CA THR A 84 -4.13 -4.44 16.79
C THR A 84 -3.90 -3.20 17.63
N SER A 85 -4.72 -2.18 17.41
CA SER A 85 -4.63 -0.87 18.06
C SER A 85 -4.44 -0.92 19.59
N HIS A 86 -4.80 -2.03 20.26
CA HIS A 86 -4.59 -2.25 21.68
C HIS A 86 -3.14 -2.59 22.11
N ARG A 87 -2.25 -2.97 21.19
CA ARG A 87 -0.84 -3.32 21.49
C ARG A 87 0.18 -2.25 21.11
N MET A 88 -0.17 -1.29 20.25
CA MET A 88 0.64 -0.09 20.01
C MET A 88 0.29 0.96 21.06
N ARG A 89 0.82 0.82 22.29
CA ARG A 89 0.91 1.95 23.23
C ARG A 89 2.35 2.50 23.14
N PRO A 90 2.53 3.84 23.23
CA PRO A 90 3.85 4.44 23.26
C PRO A 90 4.69 3.94 24.45
#